data_AF-A0A6I9QP26-F1
#
_entry.id   AF-A0A6I9QP26-F1
#
_cell.length_a   1.000
_cell.length_b   1.000
_cell.length_c   1.000
_cell.angle_alpha   90.00
_cell.angle_beta   90.00
_cell.angle_gamma   90.00
#
_symmetry.space_group_name_H-M   'P 1'
#
loop_
_entity.id
_entity.type
_entity.pdbx_description
1 polymer ?
#
loop_
_entity_poly.entity_id
_entity_poly.type
_entity_poly.pdbx_seq_one_letter_code
_entity_poly.pdbx_strand_id
1 'polypeptide(L)'
;MLGTTVMIPSILVPLMGGSDGDKIRVIQTSLFVSGINTLLQALFGTRLPAVVGGSFAYVIPILYIIRDSALQRIPDPHERFLQTMRAIQGALIIASSLQIILGYSQLWGLFSRFLSPLAMAPVIGLVGLGLFERGFPAVGNCVEIGIPMLLMLIGLSQVLF
;
A
#
# COMPACT_ATOMS: atom_id res chain seq x y z
N MET A 1 3.21 -8.79 0.15
CA MET A 1 4.24 -7.78 -0.21
C MET A 1 4.22 -7.51 -1.70
N LEU A 2 4.59 -8.47 -2.56
CA LEU A 2 4.55 -8.26 -4.02
C LEU A 2 3.17 -7.82 -4.54
N GLY A 3 2.10 -8.48 -4.06
CA GLY A 3 0.73 -8.16 -4.48
C GLY A 3 0.35 -6.69 -4.24
N THR A 4 0.63 -6.15 -3.05
CA THR A 4 0.26 -4.76 -2.71
C THR A 4 1.12 -3.75 -3.46
N THR A 5 2.42 -4.02 -3.61
CA THR A 5 3.36 -3.16 -4.35
C THR A 5 3.04 -3.07 -5.85
N VAL A 6 2.42 -4.11 -6.43
CA VAL A 6 1.97 -4.08 -7.83
C VAL A 6 0.56 -3.52 -7.97
N MET A 7 -0.35 -3.88 -7.06
CA MET A 7 -1.76 -3.52 -7.14
C MET A 7 -1.98 -2.01 -6.89
N ILE A 8 -1.29 -1.41 -5.92
CA ILE A 8 -1.46 0.02 -5.59
C ILE A 8 -1.11 0.90 -6.80
N PRO A 9 0.10 0.82 -7.41
CA PRO A 9 0.42 1.61 -8.60
C PRO A 9 -0.49 1.28 -9.80
N SER A 10 -0.90 0.02 -9.94
CA SER A 10 -1.81 -0.39 -11.03
C SER A 10 -3.18 0.31 -10.95
N ILE A 11 -3.65 0.63 -9.75
CA ILE A 11 -4.91 1.37 -9.56
C ILE A 11 -4.67 2.88 -9.65
N LEU A 12 -3.57 3.38 -9.07
CA LEU A 12 -3.34 4.80 -8.87
C LEU A 12 -2.74 5.53 -10.08
N VAL A 13 -1.77 4.92 -10.76
CA VAL A 13 -1.02 5.59 -11.85
C VAL A 13 -1.92 6.00 -13.02
N PRO A 14 -2.87 5.16 -13.48
CA PRO A 14 -3.80 5.56 -14.55
C PRO A 14 -4.66 6.76 -14.17
N LEU A 15 -5.09 6.85 -12.90
CA LEU A 15 -5.91 7.95 -12.40
C LEU A 15 -5.16 9.30 -12.37
N MET A 16 -3.83 9.26 -12.28
CA MET A 16 -2.97 10.43 -12.35
C MET A 16 -2.69 10.89 -13.79
N GLY A 17 -3.01 10.08 -14.81
CA GLY A 17 -2.62 10.31 -16.20
C GLY A 17 -1.25 9.74 -16.58
N GLY A 18 -0.68 8.85 -15.75
CA GLY A 18 0.59 8.19 -16.06
C GLY A 18 0.44 7.10 -17.13
N SER A 19 1.50 6.91 -17.91
CA SER A 19 1.59 5.85 -18.93
C SER A 19 1.94 4.49 -18.32
N ASP A 20 1.88 3.41 -19.12
CA ASP A 20 2.36 2.09 -18.68
C ASP A 20 3.85 2.10 -18.30
N GLY A 21 4.65 2.93 -18.99
CA GLY A 21 6.06 3.13 -18.64
C GLY A 21 6.24 3.76 -17.25
N ASP A 22 5.39 4.74 -16.92
CA ASP A 22 5.38 5.37 -15.59
C ASP A 22 4.94 4.38 -14.51
N LYS A 23 3.93 3.56 -14.82
CA LYS A 23 3.45 2.49 -13.92
C LYS A 23 4.56 1.50 -13.58
N ILE A 24 5.27 1.00 -14.58
CA ILE A 24 6.38 0.05 -14.39
C ILE A 24 7.50 0.71 -13.57
N ARG A 25 7.83 1.97 -13.85
CA ARG A 25 8.85 2.71 -13.10
C ARG A 25 8.47 2.85 -11.61
N VAL A 26 7.20 3.15 -11.31
CA VAL A 26 6.73 3.24 -9.91
C VAL A 26 6.78 1.86 -9.22
N ILE A 27 6.39 0.79 -9.90
CA ILE A 27 6.46 -0.58 -9.36
C ILE A 27 7.92 -0.96 -9.06
N GLN A 28 8.82 -0.74 -10.02
CA GLN A 28 10.24 -1.09 -9.87
C GLN A 28 10.90 -0.32 -8.72
N THR A 29 10.68 0.99 -8.66
CA THR A 29 11.24 1.82 -7.59
C THR A 29 10.66 1.45 -6.23
N SER A 30 9.36 1.16 -6.15
CA SER A 30 8.71 0.73 -4.90
C SER A 30 9.24 -0.62 -4.41
N LEU A 31 9.45 -1.59 -5.31
CA LEU A 31 10.05 -2.89 -4.98
C LEU A 31 11.50 -2.73 -4.49
N PHE A 32 12.28 -1.90 -5.18
CA PHE A 32 13.68 -1.64 -4.81
C PHE A 32 13.79 -0.99 -3.43
N VAL A 33 13.01 0.06 -3.18
CA VAL A 33 12.99 0.77 -1.89
C VAL A 33 12.41 -0.11 -0.78
N SER A 34 11.39 -0.93 -1.06
CA SER A 34 10.85 -1.93 -0.13
C SER A 34 11.91 -2.95 0.29
N GLY A 35 12.73 -3.42 -0.66
CA GLY A 35 13.87 -4.30 -0.37
C GLY A 35 14.90 -3.65 0.55
N ILE A 36 15.30 -2.41 0.25
CA ILE A 36 16.24 -1.64 1.08
C ILE A 36 15.67 -1.45 2.49
N ASN A 37 14.41 -1.00 2.61
CA ASN A 37 13.77 -0.76 3.90
C ASN A 37 13.64 -2.05 4.72
N THR A 38 13.32 -3.17 4.07
CA THR A 38 13.25 -4.48 4.75
C THR A 38 14.63 -4.92 5.23
N LEU A 39 15.68 -4.72 4.43
CA LEU A 39 17.06 -5.04 4.83
C LEU A 39 17.49 -4.17 6.01
N LEU A 40 17.19 -2.87 5.98
CA LEU A 40 17.44 -1.96 7.09
C LEU A 40 16.67 -2.37 8.35
N GLN A 41 15.40 -2.76 8.23
CA GLN A 41 14.58 -3.24 9.34
C GLN A 41 15.14 -4.52 9.97
N ALA A 42 15.65 -5.43 9.15
CA ALA A 42 16.22 -6.69 9.59
C ALA A 42 17.63 -6.53 10.22
N LEU A 43 18.48 -5.65 9.67
CA LEU A 43 19.86 -5.48 10.14
C LEU A 43 19.99 -4.47 11.30
N PHE A 44 19.41 -3.27 11.12
CA PHE A 44 19.58 -2.13 12.03
C PHE A 44 18.31 -1.76 12.80
N GLY A 45 17.15 -2.23 12.36
CA GLY A 45 15.87 -1.99 13.02
C GLY A 45 15.63 -2.91 14.21
N THR A 46 14.40 -3.35 14.39
CA THR A 46 13.99 -4.22 15.51
C THR A 46 14.44 -5.67 15.36
N ARG A 47 15.11 -6.03 14.24
CA ARG A 47 15.53 -7.39 13.89
C ARG A 47 14.39 -8.41 13.84
N LEU A 48 13.14 -7.92 13.82
CA LEU A 48 11.97 -8.74 13.63
C LEU A 48 11.81 -9.08 12.14
N PRO A 49 11.28 -10.27 11.80
CA PRO A 49 10.98 -10.65 10.42
C PRO A 49 9.75 -9.88 9.92
N ALA A 50 9.94 -8.57 9.67
CA ALA A 50 8.91 -7.65 9.20
C ALA A 50 9.27 -7.14 7.81
N VAL A 51 8.45 -7.51 6.82
CA VAL A 51 8.64 -7.05 5.43
C VAL A 51 7.96 -5.69 5.28
N VAL A 52 8.68 -4.71 4.75
CA VAL A 52 8.19 -3.33 4.59
C VAL A 52 7.70 -3.15 3.16
N GLY A 53 6.48 -2.63 2.97
CA GLY A 53 5.91 -2.39 1.64
C GLY A 53 4.80 -1.33 1.64
N GLY A 54 4.20 -1.11 0.47
CA GLY A 54 3.09 -0.16 0.32
C GLY A 54 1.86 -0.58 1.12
N SER A 55 1.24 0.39 1.82
CA SER A 55 0.04 0.19 2.64
C SER A 55 -1.22 0.69 1.94
N PHE A 56 -2.26 -0.15 1.92
CA PHE A 56 -3.59 0.22 1.42
C PHE A 56 -4.26 1.34 2.22
N ALA A 57 -3.83 1.59 3.46
CA ALA A 57 -4.34 2.69 4.27
C ALA A 57 -4.11 4.06 3.59
N TYR A 58 -3.05 4.19 2.79
CA TYR A 58 -2.73 5.43 2.07
C TYR A 58 -3.48 5.59 0.75
N VAL A 59 -4.19 4.57 0.25
CA VAL A 59 -4.91 4.66 -1.02
C VAL A 59 -5.99 5.74 -0.98
N ILE A 60 -6.78 5.83 0.10
CA ILE A 60 -7.84 6.84 0.23
C ILE A 60 -7.25 8.26 0.28
N PRO A 61 -6.26 8.57 1.15
CA PRO A 61 -5.57 9.87 1.14
C PRO A 61 -4.98 10.23 -0.23
N ILE A 62 -4.37 9.27 -0.93
CA ILE A 62 -3.80 9.53 -2.25
C ILE A 62 -4.89 9.83 -3.29
N LEU A 63 -6.01 9.11 -3.27
CA LEU A 63 -7.16 9.40 -4.13
C LEU A 63 -7.71 10.82 -3.91
N TYR A 64 -7.67 11.31 -2.67
CA TYR A 64 -8.04 12.68 -2.36
C TYR A 64 -7.08 13.68 -3.02
N ILE A 65 -5.76 13.45 -2.93
CA ILE A 65 -4.75 14.29 -3.61
C ILE A 65 -4.94 14.25 -5.13
N ILE A 66 -5.16 13.07 -5.73
CA ILE A 66 -5.36 12.93 -7.18
C ILE A 66 -6.57 13.75 -7.65
N ARG A 67 -7.63 13.82 -6.84
CA ARG A 67 -8.87 14.53 -7.15
C ARG A 67 -8.82 16.03 -6.84
N ASP A 68 -7.67 16.55 -6.41
CA ASP A 68 -7.53 17.98 -6.15
C ASP A 68 -7.74 18.81 -7.42
N SER A 69 -8.53 19.87 -7.30
CA SER A 69 -8.92 20.72 -8.44
C SER A 69 -7.72 21.40 -9.12
N ALA A 70 -6.65 21.72 -8.38
CA ALA A 70 -5.47 22.34 -8.94
C ALA A 70 -4.69 21.35 -9.83
N LEU A 71 -4.62 20.08 -9.42
CA LEU A 71 -3.99 19.00 -10.20
C LEU A 71 -4.84 18.60 -11.41
N GLN A 72 -6.17 18.57 -11.27
CA GLN A 72 -7.08 18.23 -12.37
C GLN A 72 -7.14 19.30 -13.47
N ARG A 73 -6.76 20.54 -13.17
CA ARG A 73 -6.73 21.65 -14.14
C ARG A 73 -5.57 21.56 -15.14
N ILE A 74 -4.58 20.71 -14.88
CA ILE A 74 -3.41 20.54 -15.75
C ILE A 74 -3.83 19.80 -17.02
N PRO A 75 -3.69 20.40 -18.22
CA PRO A 75 -4.12 19.78 -19.46
C PRO A 75 -3.22 18.60 -19.87
N ASP A 76 -1.93 18.67 -19.57
CA ASP A 76 -0.96 17.64 -19.94
C ASP A 76 -0.96 16.45 -18.96
N PRO A 77 -1.27 15.23 -19.42
CA PRO A 77 -1.42 14.07 -18.54
C PRO A 77 -0.11 13.64 -17.89
N HIS A 78 1.02 13.76 -18.60
CA HIS A 78 2.34 13.42 -18.06
C HIS A 78 2.80 14.44 -17.01
N GLU A 79 2.52 15.73 -17.23
CA GLU A 79 2.83 16.75 -16.24
C GLU A 79 1.97 16.60 -14.99
N ARG A 80 0.66 16.30 -15.18
CA ARG A 80 -0.25 15.97 -14.08
C ARG A 80 0.27 14.80 -13.26
N PHE A 81 0.75 13.73 -13.89
CA PHE A 81 1.35 12.60 -13.20
C PHE A 81 2.57 13.02 -12.37
N LEU A 82 3.52 13.76 -12.96
CA LEU A 82 4.73 14.20 -12.26
C LEU A 82 4.41 15.11 -11.06
N GLN A 83 3.51 16.08 -11.24
CA GLN A 83 3.11 16.98 -10.15
C GLN A 83 2.36 16.22 -9.04
N THR A 84 1.46 15.31 -9.40
CA THR A 84 0.73 14.47 -8.43
C THR A 84 1.68 13.56 -7.64
N MET A 85 2.66 12.94 -8.31
CA MET A 85 3.66 12.10 -7.65
C MET A 85 4.53 12.90 -6.67
N ARG A 86 4.92 14.13 -7.02
CA ARG A 86 5.65 15.02 -6.10
C ARG A 86 4.81 15.40 -4.88
N ALA A 87 3.53 15.71 -5.08
CA ALA A 87 2.61 16.03 -3.99
C ALA A 87 2.43 14.84 -3.03
N ILE A 88 2.25 13.63 -3.58
CA ILE A 88 2.12 12.40 -2.78
C ILE A 88 3.40 12.12 -2.00
N GLN A 89 4.56 12.20 -2.63
CA GLN A 89 5.84 11.98 -1.96
C GLN A 89 6.07 13.00 -0.84
N GLY A 90 5.80 14.28 -1.08
CA GLY A 90 5.90 15.32 -0.05
C GLY A 90 4.95 15.07 1.12
N ALA A 91 3.70 14.71 0.84
CA ALA A 91 2.71 14.38 1.86
C ALA A 91 3.14 13.16 2.71
N LEU A 92 3.68 12.11 2.06
CA LEU A 92 4.19 10.92 2.75
C LEU A 92 5.40 11.23 3.62
N ILE A 93 6.31 12.10 3.17
CA ILE A 93 7.47 12.52 3.96
C ILE A 93 6.98 13.24 5.23
N ILE A 94 6.09 14.24 5.11
CA ILE A 94 5.56 14.97 6.26
C ILE A 94 4.81 14.04 7.22
N ALA A 95 3.94 13.17 6.69
CA ALA A 95 3.21 12.19 7.48
C ALA A 95 4.16 11.25 8.25
N SER A 96 5.23 10.78 7.60
CA SER A 96 6.23 9.92 8.22
C SER A 96 7.02 10.63 9.32
N SER A 97 7.40 11.89 9.12
CA SER A 97 8.08 12.70 10.13
C SER A 97 7.21 12.90 11.37
N LEU A 98 5.92 13.23 11.17
CA LEU A 98 4.96 13.35 12.28
C LEU A 98 4.80 12.01 13.02
N GLN A 99 4.68 10.90 12.28
CA GLN A 99 4.55 9.58 12.88
C GLN A 99 5.79 9.17 13.68
N ILE A 100 6.99 9.53 13.21
CA ILE A 100 8.24 9.31 13.94
C ILE A 100 8.27 10.11 15.25
N ILE A 101 7.93 11.40 15.21
CA ILE A 101 7.88 12.28 16.40
C ILE A 101 6.86 11.75 17.42
N LEU A 102 5.67 11.36 16.96
CA LEU A 102 4.64 10.77 17.82
C LEU A 102 5.04 9.39 18.37
N GLY A 103 5.78 8.61 17.59
CA GLY A 103 6.32 7.32 18.02
C GLY A 103 7.35 7.44 19.13
N TYR A 104 8.29 8.40 19.02
CA TYR A 104 9.33 8.62 20.04
C TYR A 104 8.84 9.36 21.29
N SER A 105 7.76 10.14 21.19
CA SER A 105 7.24 10.94 22.32
C SER A 105 6.47 10.15 23.39
N GLN A 106 6.47 8.80 23.35
CA GLN A 106 5.71 7.90 24.25
C GLN A 106 4.19 8.09 24.30
N LEU A 107 3.65 9.14 23.68
CA LEU A 107 2.22 9.42 23.50
C LEU A 107 1.50 8.23 22.85
N TRP A 108 2.18 7.51 21.96
CA TRP A 108 1.65 6.29 21.35
C TRP A 108 1.31 5.20 22.38
N GLY A 109 2.06 5.09 23.47
CA GLY A 109 1.80 4.15 24.56
C GLY A 109 0.58 4.52 25.41
N LEU A 110 0.26 5.82 25.52
CA LEU A 110 -0.96 6.28 26.17
C LEU A 110 -2.20 6.03 25.30
N PHE A 111 -2.08 6.29 23.99
CA PHE A 111 -3.15 6.04 23.02
C PHE A 111 -3.42 4.55 22.79
N SER A 112 -2.38 3.71 22.76
CA SER A 112 -2.55 2.27 22.56
C SER A 112 -3.35 1.60 23.69
N ARG A 113 -3.38 2.18 24.90
CA ARG A 113 -4.21 1.71 26.01
C ARG A 113 -5.72 1.86 25.75
N PHE A 114 -6.12 2.79 24.88
CA PHE A 114 -7.52 2.93 24.44
C PHE A 114 -7.90 1.94 23.35
N LEU A 115 -6.93 1.41 22.60
CA LEU A 115 -7.16 0.45 21.53
C LEU A 115 -7.10 -0.98 22.08
N SER A 116 -8.17 -1.39 22.75
CA SER A 116 -8.29 -2.77 23.21
C SER A 116 -8.35 -3.74 22.03
N PRO A 117 -7.88 -5.00 22.18
CA PRO A 117 -7.98 -6.01 21.13
C PRO A 117 -9.41 -6.20 20.62
N LEU A 118 -10.40 -5.98 21.50
CA LEU A 118 -11.83 -6.05 21.18
C LEU A 118 -12.26 -4.98 20.17
N ALA A 119 -11.67 -3.78 20.23
CA ALA A 119 -11.94 -2.71 19.26
C ALA A 119 -11.13 -2.90 17.96
N MET A 120 -9.92 -3.46 18.02
CA MET A 120 -9.08 -3.66 16.84
C MET A 120 -9.55 -4.81 15.94
N ALA A 121 -10.07 -5.90 16.50
CA ALA A 121 -10.54 -7.05 15.74
C ALA A 121 -11.57 -6.70 14.63
N PRO A 122 -12.67 -5.97 14.92
CA PRO A 122 -13.62 -5.60 13.88
C PRO A 122 -13.02 -4.63 12.85
N VAL A 123 -12.15 -3.70 13.26
CA VAL A 123 -11.49 -2.77 12.34
C VAL A 123 -10.62 -3.51 11.33
N ILE A 124 -9.78 -4.43 11.81
CA ILE A 124 -8.91 -5.24 10.93
C ILE A 124 -9.76 -6.16 10.05
N GLY A 125 -10.81 -6.76 10.60
CA GLY A 125 -11.74 -7.59 9.86
C GLY A 125 -12.41 -6.84 8.70
N LEU A 126 -12.94 -5.64 8.96
CA LEU A 126 -13.57 -4.80 7.94
C LEU A 126 -12.58 -4.34 6.86
N VAL A 127 -11.34 -4.00 7.25
CA VAL A 127 -10.28 -3.67 6.28
C VAL A 127 -9.95 -4.88 5.40
N GLY A 128 -9.85 -6.07 5.99
CA GLY A 128 -9.62 -7.31 5.26
C GLY A 128 -10.75 -7.65 4.28
N LEU A 129 -12.00 -7.56 4.73
CA LEU A 129 -13.18 -7.78 3.89
C LEU A 129 -13.27 -6.77 2.73
N GLY A 130 -12.98 -5.50 2.98
CA GLY A 130 -12.95 -4.48 1.93
C GLY A 130 -11.87 -4.74 0.86
N LEU A 131 -10.73 -5.31 1.24
CA LEU A 131 -9.71 -5.75 0.29
C LEU A 131 -10.13 -7.01 -0.47
N PHE A 132 -10.86 -7.93 0.18
CA PHE A 132 -11.39 -9.13 -0.45
C PHE A 132 -12.36 -8.78 -1.59
N GLU A 133 -13.30 -7.86 -1.36
CA GLU A 133 -14.23 -7.41 -2.41
C GLU A 133 -13.54 -6.79 -3.63
N ARG A 134 -12.37 -6.17 -3.43
CA ARG A 134 -11.57 -5.59 -4.52
C ARG A 134 -10.69 -6.62 -5.22
N GLY A 135 -10.17 -7.61 -4.48
CA GLY A 135 -9.23 -8.62 -4.98
C GLY A 135 -9.91 -9.81 -5.66
N PHE A 136 -11.03 -10.28 -5.12
CA PHE A 136 -11.77 -11.43 -5.66
C PHE A 136 -12.25 -11.26 -7.12
N PRO A 137 -12.81 -10.11 -7.56
CA PRO A 137 -13.20 -9.93 -8.96
C PRO A 137 -12.00 -9.96 -9.91
N ALA A 138 -10.80 -9.56 -9.46
CA ALA A 138 -9.59 -9.63 -10.27
C ALA A 138 -9.17 -11.08 -10.57
N VAL A 139 -9.45 -12.01 -9.65
CA VAL A 139 -9.25 -13.47 -9.87
C VAL A 139 -10.27 -14.01 -10.87
N GLY A 140 -11.51 -13.49 -10.85
CA GLY A 140 -12.58 -13.86 -11.78
C GLY A 140 -12.31 -13.50 -13.24
N ASN A 141 -11.54 -12.44 -13.49
CA ASN A 141 -11.17 -12.02 -14.86
C ASN A 141 -10.40 -13.12 -15.63
N CYS A 142 -9.59 -13.92 -14.92
CA CYS A 142 -8.84 -15.04 -15.49
C CYS A 142 -9.10 -16.31 -14.66
N VAL A 143 -10.33 -16.81 -14.72
CA VAL A 143 -10.78 -17.97 -13.93
C VAL A 143 -9.89 -19.21 -14.12
N GLU A 144 -9.37 -19.39 -15.33
CA GLU A 144 -8.52 -20.52 -15.73
C GLU A 144 -7.17 -20.54 -15.00
N ILE A 145 -6.64 -19.38 -14.60
CA ILE A 145 -5.39 -19.26 -13.83
C ILE A 145 -5.70 -19.04 -12.34
N GLY A 146 -6.78 -18.31 -12.05
CA GLY A 146 -7.18 -17.94 -10.70
C GLY A 146 -7.63 -19.11 -9.83
N ILE A 147 -8.48 -20.00 -10.36
CA ILE A 147 -8.97 -21.17 -9.61
C ILE A 147 -7.83 -22.14 -9.25
N PRO A 148 -6.94 -22.53 -10.19
CA PRO A 148 -5.81 -23.40 -9.85
C PRO A 148 -4.87 -22.77 -8.82
N MET A 149 -4.61 -21.46 -8.90
CA MET A 149 -3.76 -20.77 -7.93
C MET A 149 -4.38 -20.80 -6.52
N LEU A 150 -5.70 -20.59 -6.40
CA LEU A 150 -6.41 -20.68 -5.12
C LEU A 150 -6.41 -22.10 -4.55
N LEU A 151 -6.72 -23.10 -5.38
CA LEU A 151 -6.70 -24.51 -4.97
C LEU A 151 -5.31 -24.94 -4.52
N MET A 152 -4.28 -24.56 -5.27
CA MET A 152 -2.89 -24.88 -4.94
C MET A 152 -2.46 -24.19 -3.63
N LEU A 153 -2.85 -22.93 -3.42
CA LEU A 153 -2.54 -22.21 -2.19
C LEU A 153 -3.22 -22.83 -0.96
N ILE A 154 -4.51 -23.19 -1.08
CA ILE A 154 -5.24 -23.87 0.00
C ILE A 154 -4.63 -25.25 0.26
N GLY A 155 -4.41 -26.04 -0.79
CA GLY A 155 -3.82 -27.38 -0.68
C GLY A 155 -2.45 -27.37 0.00
N LEU A 156 -1.54 -26.50 -0.43
CA LEU A 156 -0.22 -26.34 0.21
C LEU A 156 -0.34 -25.84 1.65
N SER A 157 -1.26 -24.91 1.93
CA SER A 157 -1.45 -24.39 3.28
C SER A 157 -1.98 -25.44 4.27
N GLN A 158 -2.70 -26.47 3.81
CA GLN A 158 -3.18 -27.55 4.68
C GLN A 158 -2.14 -28.68 4.85
N VAL A 159 -1.12 -28.75 3.99
CA VAL A 159 -0.06 -29.76 4.02
C VAL A 159 1.19 -29.27 4.76
N LEU A 160 1.46 -27.96 4.72
CA LEU A 160 2.63 -27.34 5.35
C LEU A 160 2.41 -26.92 6.82
N PHE A 161 1.19 -27.10 7.34
CA PHE A 161 0.80 -26.89 8.74
C PHE A 161 0.24 -28.20 9.31
#